data_AF-A0A526RUR7-F1
#
_entry.id   AF-A0A526RUR7-F1
#
_cell.length_a   1.000
_cell.length_b   1.000
_cell.length_c   1.000
_cell.angle_alpha   90.00
_cell.angle_beta   90.00
_cell.angle_gamma   90.00
#
_symmetry.space_group_name_H-M   'P 1'
#
loop_
_entity.id
_entity.type
_entity.pdbx_description
1 polymer ?
#
loop_
_entity_poly.entity_id
_entity_poly.type
_entity_poly.pdbx_seq_one_letter_code
_entity_poly.pdbx_strand_id
1 'polypeptide(L)'
;MALANTGSEAEPVDQSSHPEIEQHSTKVLMLGALGVVYGDIGTSPIYAFREALVASSGGEVAERGDILGVLSLIIWSLTIIVTIKYIMFVLRANNRGEGGVLSLMALARSSFATRSAIILAIGIVGASLFFGDAVITPAISVLSAVEGMNVVTPAFQPYVVPLTLLILAILFAVQRFGTGGVALIFGPITAVWFLAIGLSGLNHIIDDPEILLAVSPHYIVAFLIHSPDVAFVTI
;
A
#
# COMPACT_ATOMS: atom_id res chain seq x y z
N MET A 1 18.39 56.82 41.97
CA MET A 1 18.08 57.26 40.59
C MET A 1 19.18 56.65 39.71
N ALA A 2 19.06 55.39 39.27
CA ALA A 2 18.35 54.93 38.05
C ALA A 2 19.00 55.58 36.80
N LEU A 3 19.63 54.94 35.79
CA LEU A 3 19.62 53.60 35.17
C LEU A 3 20.97 53.39 34.41
N ALA A 4 21.56 52.18 34.40
CA ALA A 4 21.74 51.26 33.24
C ALA A 4 22.04 51.89 31.85
N ASN A 5 23.10 51.45 31.14
CA ASN A 5 22.98 50.41 30.12
C ASN A 5 24.33 50.12 29.40
N THR A 6 24.65 48.84 29.33
CA THR A 6 25.70 48.18 28.53
C THR A 6 25.28 48.10 27.07
N GLY A 7 26.11 48.56 26.14
CA GLY A 7 25.90 48.41 24.70
C GLY A 7 27.05 47.62 24.07
N SER A 8 26.96 46.30 24.12
CA SER A 8 27.73 45.39 23.26
C SER A 8 27.18 45.51 21.85
N GLU A 9 28.05 45.78 20.88
CA GLU A 9 27.72 45.78 19.46
C GLU A 9 27.08 44.45 19.08
N ALA A 10 25.79 44.49 18.71
CA ALA A 10 25.11 43.39 18.07
C ALA A 10 25.28 43.58 16.56
N GLU A 11 26.06 42.71 15.93
CA GLU A 11 26.02 42.50 14.48
C GLU A 11 24.56 42.25 14.06
N PRO A 12 24.08 42.84 12.96
CA PRO A 12 22.79 42.47 12.41
C PRO A 12 22.92 41.03 11.89
N VAL A 13 22.28 40.09 12.61
CA VAL A 13 22.06 38.73 12.12
C VAL A 13 21.31 38.86 10.81
N ASP A 14 22.02 38.56 9.72
CA ASP A 14 21.46 38.39 8.39
C ASP A 14 20.31 37.36 8.50
N GLN A 15 19.09 37.85 8.34
CA GLN A 15 17.90 37.01 8.28
C GLN A 15 18.01 36.22 6.99
N SER A 16 18.66 35.06 7.08
CA SER A 16 18.67 34.04 6.05
C SER A 16 17.24 33.81 5.58
N SER A 17 16.99 34.25 4.36
CA SER A 17 15.81 33.98 3.55
C SER A 17 15.17 32.65 3.90
N HIS A 18 13.95 32.70 4.41
CA HIS A 18 13.06 31.54 4.42
C HIS A 18 13.09 30.93 3.00
N PRO A 19 13.40 29.63 2.85
CA PRO A 19 13.33 29.01 1.54
C PRO A 19 11.88 29.12 1.07
N GLU A 20 11.69 29.82 -0.05
CA GLU A 20 10.41 29.85 -0.77
C GLU A 20 9.94 28.40 -0.93
N ILE A 21 8.81 28.07 -0.32
CA ILE A 21 8.13 26.81 -0.57
C ILE A 21 7.74 26.86 -2.05
N GLU A 22 8.53 26.20 -2.90
CA GLU A 22 8.20 25.97 -4.30
C GLU A 22 6.76 25.47 -4.33
N GLN A 23 5.85 26.30 -4.87
CA GLN A 23 4.46 25.95 -5.10
C GLN A 23 4.43 24.86 -6.19
N HIS A 24 4.75 23.64 -5.80
CA HIS A 24 4.53 22.49 -6.65
C HIS A 24 3.04 22.46 -7.01
N SER A 25 2.76 22.62 -8.31
CA SER A 25 1.41 22.59 -8.86
C SER A 25 0.68 21.36 -8.30
N THR A 26 -0.53 21.55 -7.77
CA THR A 26 -1.35 20.49 -7.17
C THR A 26 -1.45 19.26 -8.08
N LYS A 27 -1.43 19.46 -9.40
CA LYS A 27 -1.43 18.38 -10.40
C LYS A 27 -0.19 17.49 -10.32
N VAL A 28 0.99 18.07 -10.09
CA VAL A 28 2.26 17.33 -9.93
C VAL A 28 2.24 16.52 -8.63
N LEU A 29 1.70 17.10 -7.56
CA LEU A 29 1.55 16.39 -6.28
C LEU A 29 0.53 15.25 -6.38
N MET A 30 -0.59 15.46 -7.06
CA MET A 30 -1.57 14.40 -7.33
C MET A 30 -0.98 13.28 -8.18
N LEU A 31 -0.19 13.61 -9.22
CA LEU A 31 0.44 12.62 -10.07
C LEU A 31 1.52 11.82 -9.32
N GLY A 32 2.30 12.48 -8.45
CA GLY A 32 3.25 11.83 -7.56
C GLY A 32 2.56 10.90 -6.55
N ALA A 33 1.45 11.34 -5.96
CA ALA A 33 0.63 10.50 -5.07
C ALA A 33 0.02 9.29 -5.80
N LEU A 34 -0.41 9.48 -7.04
CA LEU A 34 -0.89 8.38 -7.90
C LEU A 34 0.21 7.35 -8.12
N GLY A 35 1.42 7.78 -8.46
CA GLY A 35 2.56 6.88 -8.67
C GLY A 35 2.98 6.13 -7.42
N VAL A 36 3.15 6.84 -6.30
CA VAL A 36 3.76 6.28 -5.08
C VAL A 36 2.74 5.57 -4.20
N VAL A 37 1.61 6.22 -3.89
CA VAL A 37 0.64 5.71 -2.90
C VAL A 37 -0.35 4.77 -3.58
N TYR A 38 -0.94 5.19 -4.70
CA TYR A 38 -1.93 4.36 -5.38
C TYR A 38 -1.30 3.23 -6.18
N GLY A 39 -0.04 3.36 -6.62
CA GLY A 39 0.71 2.26 -7.23
C GLY A 39 0.83 1.06 -6.29
N ASP A 40 1.21 1.28 -5.04
CA ASP A 40 1.36 0.24 -4.01
C ASP A 40 0.00 -0.38 -3.61
N ILE A 41 -1.01 0.47 -3.39
CA ILE A 41 -2.35 0.01 -2.99
C ILE A 41 -3.05 -0.75 -4.14
N GLY A 42 -2.81 -0.38 -5.40
CA GLY A 42 -3.53 -0.93 -6.54
C GLY A 42 -3.00 -2.27 -7.07
N THR A 43 -1.73 -2.60 -6.83
CA THR A 43 -1.13 -3.86 -7.30
C THR A 43 -1.42 -5.04 -6.37
N SER A 44 -1.49 -4.79 -5.06
CA SER A 44 -1.69 -5.85 -4.06
C SER A 44 -2.97 -6.67 -4.24
N PRO A 45 -4.15 -6.11 -4.62
CA PRO A 45 -5.34 -6.91 -4.86
C PRO A 45 -5.21 -7.86 -6.05
N ILE A 46 -4.40 -7.51 -7.06
CA ILE A 46 -4.21 -8.33 -8.26
C ILE A 46 -3.42 -9.59 -7.91
N TYR A 47 -2.35 -9.46 -7.12
CA TYR A 47 -1.60 -10.59 -6.61
C TYR A 47 -2.46 -11.45 -5.67
N ALA A 48 -3.13 -10.82 -4.70
CA ALA A 48 -3.99 -11.53 -3.76
C ALA A 48 -5.09 -12.32 -4.48
N PHE A 49 -5.71 -11.73 -5.50
CA PHE A 49 -6.72 -12.40 -6.33
C PHE A 49 -6.15 -13.62 -7.05
N ARG A 50 -4.97 -13.49 -7.68
CA ARG A 50 -4.31 -14.60 -8.36
C ARG A 50 -4.00 -15.75 -7.41
N GLU A 51 -3.36 -15.46 -6.28
CA GLU A 51 -2.98 -16.50 -5.31
C GLU A 51 -4.20 -17.15 -4.66
N ALA A 52 -5.24 -16.37 -4.35
CA ALA A 52 -6.50 -16.89 -3.82
C ALA A 52 -7.20 -17.83 -4.82
N LEU A 53 -7.18 -17.50 -6.12
CA LEU A 53 -7.71 -18.39 -7.15
C LEU A 53 -6.91 -19.68 -7.26
N VAL A 54 -5.58 -19.61 -7.25
CA VAL A 54 -4.72 -20.81 -7.28
C VAL A 54 -4.96 -21.68 -6.04
N ALA A 55 -5.13 -21.07 -4.87
CA ALA A 55 -5.44 -21.77 -3.63
C ALA A 55 -6.86 -22.38 -3.64
N SER A 56 -7.84 -21.68 -4.22
CA SER A 56 -9.24 -22.14 -4.29
C SER A 56 -9.43 -23.27 -5.29
N SER A 57 -8.76 -23.21 -6.45
CA SER A 57 -8.92 -24.20 -7.50
C SER A 57 -8.05 -25.44 -7.33
N GLY A 58 -7.21 -25.49 -6.30
CA GLY A 58 -6.24 -26.57 -6.10
C GLY A 58 -5.23 -26.71 -7.25
N GLY A 59 -5.05 -25.67 -8.06
CA GLY A 59 -4.24 -25.68 -9.28
C GLY A 59 -4.98 -26.10 -10.56
N GLU A 60 -6.28 -26.37 -10.52
CA GLU A 60 -7.12 -26.63 -11.70
C GLU A 60 -7.84 -25.36 -12.20
N VAL A 61 -8.64 -25.48 -13.26
CA VAL A 61 -9.42 -24.36 -13.82
C VAL A 61 -10.45 -23.90 -12.78
N ALA A 62 -10.35 -22.66 -12.32
CA ALA A 62 -11.25 -22.10 -11.32
C ALA A 62 -12.71 -22.16 -11.79
N GLU A 63 -13.59 -22.69 -10.93
CA GLU A 63 -15.02 -22.70 -11.22
C GLU A 63 -15.58 -21.27 -11.05
N ARG A 64 -16.66 -20.95 -11.77
CA ARG A 64 -17.29 -19.63 -11.70
C ARG A 64 -17.66 -19.22 -10.26
N GLY A 65 -18.06 -20.19 -9.43
CA GLY A 65 -18.35 -19.97 -8.02
C GLY A 65 -17.15 -19.46 -7.23
N ASP A 66 -15.96 -20.00 -7.50
CA ASP A 66 -14.71 -19.59 -6.84
C ASP A 66 -14.33 -18.17 -7.25
N ILE A 67 -14.46 -17.84 -8.53
CA ILE A 67 -14.14 -16.51 -9.06
C ILE A 67 -15.03 -15.45 -8.39
N LEU A 68 -16.35 -15.68 -8.36
CA LEU A 68 -17.29 -14.76 -7.72
C LEU A 68 -17.08 -14.68 -6.20
N GLY A 69 -16.77 -15.80 -5.56
CA GLY A 69 -16.48 -15.89 -4.13
C GLY A 69 -15.24 -15.09 -3.73
N VAL A 70 -14.11 -15.34 -4.38
CA VAL A 70 -12.84 -14.64 -4.14
C VAL A 70 -12.96 -13.14 -4.47
N LEU A 71 -13.61 -12.79 -5.59
CA LEU A 71 -13.82 -11.38 -5.96
C LEU A 71 -14.69 -10.65 -4.92
N SER A 72 -15.77 -11.29 -4.48
CA SER A 72 -16.62 -10.76 -3.39
C SER A 72 -15.85 -10.63 -2.09
N LEU A 73 -14.98 -11.58 -1.77
CA LEU A 73 -14.15 -11.58 -0.57
C LEU A 73 -13.21 -10.37 -0.57
N ILE A 74 -12.51 -10.11 -1.67
CA ILE A 74 -11.60 -8.96 -1.79
C ILE A 74 -12.36 -7.64 -1.68
N ILE A 75 -13.49 -7.49 -2.40
CA ILE A 75 -14.31 -6.27 -2.37
C ILE A 75 -14.77 -5.96 -0.94
N TRP A 76 -15.36 -6.94 -0.25
CA TRP A 76 -15.90 -6.73 1.09
C TRP A 76 -14.81 -6.63 2.16
N SER A 77 -13.72 -7.39 2.03
CA SER A 77 -12.57 -7.27 2.93
C SER A 77 -11.98 -5.86 2.87
N LEU A 78 -11.67 -5.35 1.67
CA LEU A 78 -11.16 -3.99 1.51
C LEU A 78 -12.16 -2.95 2.01
N THR A 79 -13.45 -3.11 1.71
CA THR A 79 -14.50 -2.20 2.17
C THR A 79 -14.57 -2.17 3.69
N ILE A 80 -14.63 -3.31 4.35
CA ILE A 80 -14.74 -3.42 5.81
C ILE A 80 -13.47 -2.91 6.50
N ILE A 81 -12.29 -3.30 6.00
CA ILE A 81 -11.01 -2.89 6.56
C ILE A 81 -10.86 -1.36 6.44
N VAL A 82 -11.10 -0.78 5.26
CA VAL A 82 -10.93 0.67 5.07
C VAL A 82 -11.98 1.45 5.87
N THR A 83 -13.25 1.03 5.82
CA THR A 83 -14.32 1.78 6.50
C THR A 83 -14.30 1.61 8.01
N ILE A 84 -14.35 0.38 8.50
CA ILE A 84 -14.45 0.12 9.93
C ILE A 84 -13.08 0.32 10.58
N LYS A 85 -12.06 -0.47 10.20
CA LYS A 85 -10.75 -0.42 10.88
C LYS A 85 -10.09 0.95 10.70
N TYR A 86 -9.95 1.44 9.46
CA TYR A 86 -9.22 2.68 9.23
C TYR A 86 -10.03 3.94 9.53
N ILE A 87 -11.20 4.12 8.92
CA ILE A 87 -11.96 5.37 9.07
C ILE A 87 -12.59 5.49 10.46
N MET A 88 -13.22 4.44 11.00
CA MET A 88 -13.91 4.56 12.30
C MET A 88 -12.95 4.51 13.50
N PHE A 89 -11.86 3.74 13.43
CA PHE A 89 -10.94 3.58 14.56
C PHE A 89 -9.61 4.31 14.36
N VAL A 90 -8.80 3.91 13.38
CA VAL A 90 -7.41 4.38 13.24
C VAL A 90 -7.33 5.89 13.01
N LEU A 91 -8.12 6.44 12.08
CA LEU A 91 -8.10 7.87 11.78
C LEU A 91 -8.73 8.73 12.89
N ARG A 92 -9.57 8.15 13.75
CA ARG A 92 -10.12 8.85 14.93
C ARG A 92 -9.15 8.86 16.11
N ALA A 93 -8.30 7.84 16.21
CA ALA A 93 -7.25 7.76 17.21
C ALA A 93 -6.03 8.58 16.73
N ASN A 94 -6.13 9.90 16.83
CA ASN A 94 -5.02 10.80 16.55
C ASN A 94 -4.25 11.15 17.83
N ASN A 95 -2.94 11.35 17.71
CA ASN A 95 -2.13 11.92 18.78
C ASN A 95 -1.61 13.28 18.30
N ARG A 96 -2.27 14.37 18.70
CA ARG A 96 -1.92 15.75 18.29
C ARG A 96 -1.85 15.94 16.76
N GLY A 97 -2.73 15.27 16.02
CA GLY A 97 -2.79 15.36 14.56
C GLY A 97 -1.89 14.38 13.80
N GLU A 98 -1.06 13.60 14.50
CA GLU A 98 -0.29 12.51 13.88
C GLU A 98 -1.07 11.19 13.92
N GLY A 99 -1.09 10.49 12.79
CA GLY A 99 -1.63 9.14 12.63
C GLY A 99 -0.51 8.16 12.28
N GLY A 100 -0.52 6.98 12.89
CA GLY A 100 0.48 5.94 12.64
C GLY A 100 0.73 5.05 13.85
N VAL A 101 1.35 3.90 13.63
CA VAL A 101 1.61 2.88 14.67
C VAL A 101 2.39 3.46 15.85
N LEU A 102 3.38 4.32 15.58
CA LEU A 102 4.21 4.99 16.60
C LEU A 102 3.44 6.09 17.34
N SER A 103 2.61 6.87 16.65
CA SER A 103 1.79 7.93 17.26
C SER A 103 0.68 7.32 18.14
N LEU A 104 0.09 6.20 17.72
CA LEU A 104 -0.88 5.42 18.49
C LEU A 104 -0.26 4.75 19.73
N MET A 105 0.95 4.22 19.59
CA MET A 105 1.73 3.69 20.70
C MET A 105 2.03 4.77 21.75
N ALA A 106 2.42 5.97 21.30
CA ALA A 106 2.65 7.11 22.18
C ALA A 106 1.37 7.56 22.90
N LEU A 107 0.23 7.58 22.19
CA LEU A 107 -1.08 7.88 22.78
C LEU A 107 -1.48 6.83 23.83
N ALA A 108 -1.40 5.55 23.49
CA ALA A 108 -1.74 4.45 24.40
C ALA A 108 -0.88 4.48 25.67
N ARG A 109 0.42 4.79 25.54
CA ARG A 109 1.32 4.94 26.69
C ARG A 109 0.94 6.12 27.58
N SER A 110 0.48 7.23 27.00
CA SER A 110 0.04 8.41 27.75
C SER A 110 -1.28 8.18 28.52
N SER A 111 -2.17 7.33 28.00
CA SER A 111 -3.47 7.02 28.63
C SER A 111 -3.40 5.90 29.68
N PHE A 112 -2.41 4.99 29.60
CA PHE A 112 -2.29 3.84 30.50
C PHE A 112 -0.88 3.72 31.12
N ALA A 113 -0.57 4.61 32.06
CA ALA A 113 0.75 4.71 32.70
C ALA A 113 1.21 3.39 33.39
N THR A 114 0.29 2.62 33.96
CA THR A 114 0.60 1.38 34.72
C THR A 114 1.00 0.19 33.84
N ARG A 115 0.71 0.21 32.53
CA ARG A 115 1.04 -0.88 31.58
C ARG A 115 2.03 -0.47 30.50
N SER A 116 2.80 0.59 30.74
CA SER A 116 3.69 1.21 29.76
C SER A 116 4.70 0.25 29.12
N ALA A 117 5.24 -0.72 29.87
CA ALA A 117 6.16 -1.72 29.34
C ALA A 117 5.50 -2.69 28.34
N ILE A 118 4.26 -3.11 28.59
CA ILE A 118 3.50 -3.99 27.69
C ILE A 118 3.11 -3.23 26.42
N ILE A 119 2.69 -1.97 26.57
CA ILE A 119 2.35 -1.09 25.44
C ILE A 119 3.60 -0.83 24.59
N LEU A 120 4.77 -0.67 25.22
CA LEU A 120 6.04 -0.55 24.52
C LEU A 120 6.35 -1.82 23.73
N ALA A 121 6.22 -3.00 24.34
CA ALA A 121 6.46 -4.27 23.67
C ALA A 121 5.52 -4.47 22.47
N ILE A 122 4.22 -4.20 22.62
CA ILE A 122 3.24 -4.29 21.53
C ILE A 122 3.58 -3.30 20.41
N GLY A 123 3.97 -2.07 20.76
CA GLY A 123 4.36 -1.07 19.76
C GLY A 123 5.63 -1.43 19.00
N ILE A 124 6.63 -2.04 19.67
CA ILE A 124 7.83 -2.57 19.03
C ILE A 124 7.46 -3.71 18.07
N VAL A 125 6.60 -4.65 18.50
CA VAL A 125 6.11 -5.72 17.62
C VAL A 125 5.39 -5.14 16.41
N GLY A 126 4.50 -4.16 16.60
CA GLY A 126 3.79 -3.49 15.51
C GLY A 126 4.74 -2.77 14.55
N ALA A 127 5.75 -2.06 15.06
CA ALA A 127 6.77 -1.42 14.23
C ALA A 127 7.58 -2.45 13.43
N SER A 128 7.99 -3.56 14.04
CA SER A 128 8.72 -4.64 13.36
C SER A 128 7.88 -5.28 12.25
N LEU A 129 6.58 -5.50 12.47
CA LEU A 129 5.67 -6.02 11.43
C LEU A 129 5.53 -5.03 10.27
N PHE A 130 5.42 -3.73 10.56
CA PHE A 130 5.38 -2.68 9.54
C PHE A 130 6.69 -2.61 8.73
N PHE A 131 7.84 -2.73 9.39
CA PHE A 131 9.13 -2.81 8.69
C PHE A 131 9.24 -4.08 7.83
N GLY A 132 8.72 -5.21 8.31
CA GLY A 132 8.67 -6.44 7.55
C GLY A 132 7.86 -6.29 6.27
N ASP A 133 6.65 -5.72 6.38
CA ASP A 133 5.78 -5.44 5.23
C ASP A 133 6.45 -4.50 4.21
N ALA A 134 7.09 -3.43 4.68
CA ALA A 134 7.82 -2.49 3.83
C ALA A 134 8.98 -3.13 3.04
N VAL A 135 9.55 -4.23 3.54
CA VAL A 135 10.60 -5.00 2.85
C VAL A 135 10.03 -6.05 1.90
N ILE A 136 8.91 -6.68 2.27
CA ILE A 136 8.29 -7.77 1.48
C ILE A 136 7.61 -7.22 0.22
N THR A 137 6.89 -6.11 0.33
CA THR A 137 6.04 -5.60 -0.76
C THR A 137 6.78 -5.28 -2.06
N PRO A 138 7.95 -4.61 -2.05
CA PRO A 138 8.73 -4.42 -3.27
C PRO A 138 9.22 -5.74 -3.88
N ALA A 139 9.58 -6.71 -3.04
CA ALA A 139 10.07 -8.01 -3.50
C ALA A 139 8.98 -8.82 -4.19
N ILE A 140 7.81 -8.96 -3.55
CA ILE A 140 6.67 -9.70 -4.11
C ILE A 140 6.13 -8.99 -5.35
N SER A 141 5.94 -7.67 -5.32
CA SER A 141 5.40 -6.93 -6.46
C SER A 141 6.26 -7.06 -7.72
N VAL A 142 7.60 -6.96 -7.59
CA VAL A 142 8.50 -7.13 -8.75
C VAL A 142 8.56 -8.59 -9.19
N LEU A 143 8.59 -9.54 -8.24
CA LEU A 143 8.59 -10.97 -8.57
C LEU A 143 7.33 -11.35 -9.36
N SER A 144 6.15 -10.97 -8.88
CA SER A 144 4.86 -11.25 -9.54
C SER A 144 4.76 -10.58 -10.92
N ALA A 145 5.32 -9.37 -11.08
CA ALA A 145 5.37 -8.70 -12.38
C ALA A 145 6.24 -9.48 -13.39
N VAL A 146 7.39 -9.99 -12.94
CA VAL A 146 8.31 -10.79 -13.76
C VAL A 146 7.72 -12.17 -14.07
N GLU A 147 7.08 -12.81 -13.10
CA GLU A 147 6.36 -14.08 -13.29
C GLU A 147 5.21 -13.95 -14.30
N GLY A 148 4.58 -12.78 -14.39
CA GLY A 148 3.57 -12.47 -15.41
C GLY A 148 4.07 -12.68 -16.84
N MET A 149 5.38 -12.56 -17.11
CA MET A 149 5.94 -12.83 -18.44
C MET A 149 5.86 -14.31 -18.84
N ASN A 150 5.78 -15.23 -17.87
CA ASN A 150 5.65 -16.66 -18.15
C ASN A 150 4.31 -17.01 -18.82
N VAL A 151 3.32 -16.12 -18.75
CA VAL A 151 2.04 -16.27 -19.47
C VAL A 151 2.26 -16.20 -20.99
N VAL A 152 3.28 -15.45 -21.45
CA VAL A 152 3.61 -15.30 -22.88
C VAL A 152 4.57 -16.39 -23.35
N THR A 153 5.58 -16.73 -22.55
CA THR A 153 6.48 -17.88 -22.86
C THR A 153 7.11 -18.49 -21.61
N PRO A 154 7.03 -19.83 -21.44
CA PRO A 154 7.70 -20.52 -20.33
C PRO A 154 9.23 -20.44 -20.36
N ALA A 155 9.82 -19.98 -21.46
CA ALA A 155 11.28 -19.85 -21.61
C ALA A 155 11.90 -18.87 -20.59
N PHE A 156 11.11 -17.98 -19.99
CA PHE A 156 11.58 -17.02 -18.99
C PHE A 156 11.68 -17.59 -17.56
N GLN A 157 11.15 -18.79 -17.30
CA GLN A 157 11.14 -19.41 -15.96
C GLN A 157 12.51 -19.40 -15.24
N PRO A 158 13.63 -19.80 -15.87
CA PRO A 158 14.94 -19.79 -15.19
C PRO A 158 15.47 -18.37 -14.90
N TYR A 159 14.92 -17.35 -15.58
CA TYR A 159 15.37 -15.96 -15.49
C TYR A 159 14.53 -15.12 -14.53
N VAL A 160 13.43 -15.64 -14.00
CA VAL A 160 12.52 -14.90 -13.10
C VAL A 160 13.26 -14.34 -11.89
N VAL A 161 13.95 -15.20 -11.13
CA VAL A 161 14.65 -14.79 -9.90
C VAL A 161 15.84 -13.87 -10.21
N PRO A 162 16.76 -14.20 -11.14
CA PRO A 162 17.86 -13.30 -11.49
C PRO A 162 17.41 -11.93 -11.97
N LEU A 163 16.37 -11.86 -12.80
CA LEU A 163 15.85 -10.61 -13.33
C LEU A 163 15.17 -9.78 -12.23
N THR A 164 14.42 -10.40 -11.34
CA THR A 164 13.83 -9.74 -10.17
C THR A 164 14.90 -9.09 -9.30
N LEU A 165 15.98 -9.82 -8.98
CA LEU A 165 17.11 -9.30 -8.22
C LEU A 165 17.80 -8.13 -8.93
N LEU A 166 17.96 -8.23 -10.25
CA LEU A 166 18.54 -7.16 -11.07
C LEU A 166 17.66 -5.89 -11.05
N ILE A 167 16.35 -6.05 -11.24
CA ILE A 167 15.39 -4.93 -11.20
C ILE A 167 15.42 -4.27 -9.83
N LEU A 168 15.34 -5.04 -8.75
CA LEU A 168 15.40 -4.51 -7.39
C LEU A 168 16.72 -3.77 -7.14
N ALA A 169 17.86 -4.36 -7.51
CA ALA A 169 19.16 -3.72 -7.35
C ALA A 169 19.23 -2.37 -8.08
N ILE A 170 18.71 -2.29 -9.31
CA ILE A 170 18.66 -1.04 -10.08
C ILE A 170 17.71 -0.03 -9.43
N LEU A 171 16.49 -0.45 -9.06
CA LEU A 171 15.50 0.43 -8.43
C LEU A 171 16.03 1.03 -7.13
N PHE A 172 16.57 0.21 -6.22
CA PHE A 172 17.17 0.69 -4.98
C PHE A 172 18.44 1.51 -5.22
N ALA A 173 19.25 1.19 -6.23
CA ALA A 173 20.41 1.99 -6.60
C ALA A 173 20.03 3.38 -7.12
N VAL A 174 18.89 3.53 -7.80
CA VAL A 174 18.38 4.83 -8.29
C VAL A 174 17.70 5.63 -7.16
N GLN A 175 17.04 4.96 -6.20
CA GLN A 175 16.37 5.63 -5.07
C GLN A 175 17.33 6.44 -4.19
N ARG A 176 18.64 6.13 -4.17
CA ARG A 176 19.66 6.92 -3.45
C ARG A 176 19.72 8.39 -3.88
N PHE A 177 19.25 8.71 -5.09
CA PHE A 177 19.27 10.07 -5.65
C PHE A 177 18.02 10.90 -5.27
N GLY A 178 17.11 10.33 -4.48
CA GLY A 178 15.93 11.00 -3.97
C GLY A 178 14.63 10.37 -4.48
N THR A 179 13.67 10.19 -3.57
CA THR A 179 12.37 9.57 -3.85
C THR A 179 11.42 10.49 -4.64
N GLY A 180 11.58 11.81 -4.52
CA GLY A 180 10.74 12.79 -5.22
C GLY A 180 10.87 12.73 -6.75
N GLY A 181 12.09 12.58 -7.27
CA GLY A 181 12.33 12.44 -8.71
C GLY A 181 11.80 11.13 -9.28
N VAL A 182 11.92 10.04 -8.51
CA VAL A 182 11.35 8.73 -8.86
C VAL A 182 9.83 8.82 -8.93
N ALA A 183 9.19 9.42 -7.91
CA ALA A 183 7.74 9.60 -7.88
C ALA A 183 7.18 10.32 -9.11
N LEU A 184 7.90 11.31 -9.65
CA LEU A 184 7.49 12.07 -10.81
C LEU A 184 7.49 11.25 -12.12
N ILE A 185 8.43 10.31 -12.25
CA ILE A 185 8.53 9.41 -13.42
C ILE A 185 7.50 8.29 -13.32
N PHE A 186 7.35 7.71 -12.12
CA PHE A 186 6.43 6.60 -11.90
C PHE A 186 4.96 7.02 -11.94
N GLY A 187 4.62 8.25 -11.54
CA GLY A 187 3.24 8.78 -11.61
C GLY A 187 2.54 8.60 -12.97
N PRO A 188 3.09 9.14 -14.08
CA PRO A 188 2.56 8.91 -15.41
C PRO A 188 2.47 7.43 -15.81
N ILE A 189 3.48 6.63 -15.47
CA ILE A 189 3.53 5.20 -15.81
C ILE A 189 2.38 4.46 -15.13
N THR A 190 2.20 4.69 -13.82
CA THR A 190 1.11 4.11 -13.04
C THR A 190 -0.25 4.57 -13.55
N ALA A 191 -0.40 5.83 -13.97
CA ALA A 191 -1.64 6.33 -14.56
C ALA A 191 -1.98 5.63 -15.89
N VAL A 192 -1.00 5.46 -16.78
CA VAL A 192 -1.17 4.71 -18.03
C VAL A 192 -1.52 3.25 -17.74
N TRP A 193 -0.86 2.64 -16.75
CA TRP A 193 -1.15 1.27 -16.34
C TRP A 193 -2.57 1.12 -15.79
N PHE A 194 -3.03 2.01 -14.89
CA PHE A 194 -4.41 2.00 -14.39
C PHE A 194 -5.43 2.17 -15.51
N LEU A 195 -5.15 3.04 -16.48
CA LEU A 195 -5.99 3.20 -17.65
C LEU A 195 -6.04 1.92 -18.50
N ALA A 196 -4.90 1.26 -18.71
CA ALA A 196 -4.83 0.02 -19.48
C ALA A 196 -5.63 -1.10 -18.82
N ILE A 197 -5.46 -1.34 -17.51
CA ILE A 197 -6.23 -2.37 -16.80
C ILE A 197 -7.71 -1.99 -16.70
N GLY A 198 -8.04 -0.70 -16.54
CA GLY A 198 -9.42 -0.22 -16.48
C GLY A 198 -10.16 -0.41 -17.81
N LEU A 199 -9.54 -0.05 -18.93
CA LEU A 199 -10.10 -0.24 -20.27
C LEU A 199 -10.21 -1.74 -20.62
N SER A 200 -9.18 -2.52 -20.32
CA SER A 200 -9.22 -3.97 -20.52
C SER A 200 -10.30 -4.63 -19.68
N GLY A 201 -10.41 -4.26 -18.40
CA GLY A 201 -11.44 -4.77 -17.49
C GLY A 201 -12.85 -4.39 -17.95
N LEU A 202 -13.04 -3.16 -18.44
CA LEU A 202 -14.35 -2.72 -18.96
C LEU A 202 -14.80 -3.56 -20.16
N ASN A 203 -13.90 -3.88 -21.08
CA ASN A 203 -14.22 -4.76 -22.20
C ASN A 203 -14.68 -6.15 -21.72
N HIS A 204 -14.01 -6.74 -20.73
CA HIS A 204 -14.38 -8.07 -20.21
C HIS A 204 -15.68 -8.06 -19.39
N ILE A 205 -15.99 -6.94 -18.70
CA ILE A 205 -17.27 -6.79 -17.97
C ILE A 205 -18.45 -6.72 -18.96
N ILE A 206 -18.25 -6.17 -20.15
CA ILE A 206 -19.28 -6.14 -21.20
C ILE A 206 -19.54 -7.56 -21.73
N ASP A 207 -18.50 -8.38 -21.85
CA ASP A 207 -18.62 -9.77 -22.31
C ASP A 207 -19.33 -10.68 -21.28
N ASP A 208 -19.07 -10.49 -19.98
CA ASP A 208 -19.77 -11.21 -18.89
C ASP A 208 -20.23 -10.27 -17.76
N PRO A 209 -21.43 -9.66 -17.88
CA PRO A 209 -21.96 -8.73 -16.88
C PRO A 209 -22.28 -9.38 -15.53
N GLU A 210 -22.43 -10.71 -15.49
CA GLU A 210 -22.73 -11.44 -14.26
C GLU A 210 -21.56 -11.38 -13.26
N ILE A 211 -20.35 -10.98 -13.68
CA ILE A 211 -19.23 -10.78 -12.76
C ILE A 211 -19.49 -9.67 -11.72
N LEU A 212 -20.39 -8.73 -12.03
CA LEU A 212 -20.83 -7.69 -11.10
C LEU A 212 -21.63 -8.24 -9.92
N LEU A 213 -22.14 -9.46 -10.03
CA LEU A 213 -22.82 -10.14 -8.93
C LEU A 213 -21.87 -10.35 -7.73
N ALA A 214 -20.56 -10.41 -7.96
CA ALA A 214 -19.54 -10.48 -6.90
C ALA A 214 -19.56 -9.30 -5.92
N VAL A 215 -20.18 -8.16 -6.27
CA VAL A 215 -20.38 -7.05 -5.32
C VAL A 215 -21.33 -7.46 -4.18
N SER A 216 -22.20 -8.43 -4.42
CA SER A 216 -23.19 -8.83 -3.43
C SER A 216 -22.58 -9.74 -2.35
N PRO A 217 -22.80 -9.44 -1.05
CA PRO A 217 -22.12 -10.11 0.06
C PRO A 217 -22.56 -11.57 0.26
N HIS A 218 -23.53 -12.07 -0.51
CA HIS A 218 -23.89 -13.48 -0.43
C HIS A 218 -22.79 -14.40 -0.97
N TYR A 219 -21.97 -13.95 -1.93
CA TYR A 219 -20.88 -14.77 -2.48
C TYR A 219 -19.76 -14.97 -1.47
N ILE A 220 -19.37 -13.94 -0.70
CA ILE A 220 -18.38 -14.11 0.38
C ILE A 220 -18.90 -15.08 1.46
N VAL A 221 -20.18 -15.00 1.84
CA VAL A 221 -20.75 -15.93 2.84
C VAL A 221 -20.80 -17.36 2.30
N ALA A 222 -21.23 -17.55 1.06
CA ALA A 222 -21.26 -18.87 0.43
C ALA A 222 -19.84 -19.46 0.30
N PHE A 223 -18.86 -18.63 -0.05
CA PHE A 223 -17.46 -19.01 -0.18
C PHE A 223 -16.83 -19.38 1.17
N LEU A 224 -17.09 -18.62 2.23
CA LEU A 224 -16.64 -18.92 3.59
C LEU A 224 -17.18 -20.26 4.12
N ILE A 225 -18.39 -20.64 3.72
CA ILE A 225 -19.01 -21.90 4.13
C ILE A 225 -18.44 -23.09 3.35
N HIS A 226 -18.18 -22.92 2.05
CA HIS A 226 -17.66 -24.01 1.20
C HIS A 226 -16.15 -24.22 1.35
N SER A 227 -15.39 -23.13 1.50
CA SER A 227 -13.92 -23.14 1.48
C SER A 227 -13.33 -22.33 2.64
N PRO A 228 -13.54 -22.74 3.91
CA PRO A 228 -13.13 -21.97 5.07
C PRO A 228 -11.60 -21.80 5.16
N ASP A 229 -10.84 -22.83 4.80
CA ASP A 229 -9.37 -22.80 4.88
C ASP A 229 -8.78 -21.84 3.85
N VAL A 230 -9.28 -21.88 2.61
CA VAL A 230 -8.84 -20.98 1.53
C VAL A 230 -9.25 -19.54 1.83
N ALA A 231 -10.48 -19.33 2.32
CA ALA A 231 -10.95 -18.01 2.70
C ALA A 231 -10.14 -17.42 3.87
N PHE A 232 -9.70 -18.25 4.83
CA PHE A 232 -8.83 -17.81 5.92
C PHE A 232 -7.43 -17.44 5.43
N VAL A 233 -6.84 -18.21 4.52
CA VAL A 233 -5.49 -17.90 3.98
C VAL A 233 -5.50 -16.66 3.08
N THR A 234 -6.64 -16.35 2.46
CA THR A 234 -6.80 -15.20 1.55
C THR A 234 -6.95 -13.86 2.27
N ILE A 235 -7.44 -13.84 3.52
CA ILE A 235 -7.73 -12.63 4.32
C ILE A 235 -6.61 -12.35 5.33
#